data_AF-A0A2W5GS55-F1
#
_entry.id   AF-A0A2W5GS55-F1
#
_cell.length_a   1.000
_cell.length_b   1.000
_cell.length_c   1.000
_cell.angle_alpha   90.00
_cell.angle_beta   90.00
_cell.angle_gamma   90.00
#
_symmetry.space_group_name_H-M   'P 1'
#
loop_
_entity.id
_entity.type
_entity.pdbx_description
1 polymer ?
#
loop_
_entity_poly.entity_id
_entity_poly.type
_entity_poly.pdbx_seq_one_letter_code
_entity_poly.pdbx_strand_id
1 'polypeptide(L)'
;MAGLVADTGMGKTTTVRAYALRPNVYYYYMDGSITPKIFLKDLLKQTGSEFEGSIHDMLQLLSQRLSSLENPLIVVDECAKMCDKLMFTIHSLRDKTLSNCGILLAGMPDFKKKLAKFAAKGKTGYGEFFRRINYWQDMDGLSTREINAVLVKNGIEDSEAQKDFRHLKRFGDLMNEINVYHIEQSIEEN
;
A
#
# COMPACT_ATOMS: atom_id res chain seq x y z
N MET A 1 4.65 13.13 -0.54
CA MET A 1 4.24 11.77 -0.97
C MET A 1 5.38 10.85 -0.66
N ALA A 2 5.06 9.68 -0.16
CA ALA A 2 6.00 8.58 -0.01
C ALA A 2 5.50 7.38 -0.82
N GLY A 3 6.42 6.56 -1.27
CA GLY A 3 6.14 5.26 -1.87
C GLY A 3 6.51 4.15 -0.89
N LEU A 4 5.66 3.13 -0.79
CA LEU A 4 5.93 1.90 -0.05
C LEU A 4 5.87 0.74 -1.04
N VAL A 5 6.99 0.04 -1.23
CA VAL A 5 7.06 -1.10 -2.14
C VAL A 5 7.43 -2.36 -1.40
N ALA A 6 6.66 -3.40 -1.65
CA ALA A 6 6.87 -4.72 -1.08
C ALA A 6 6.24 -5.77 -1.99
N ASP A 7 6.89 -6.92 -2.10
CA ASP A 7 6.33 -8.08 -2.78
C ASP A 7 5.02 -8.56 -2.14
N THR A 8 4.28 -9.38 -2.89
CA THR A 8 3.09 -10.05 -2.38
C THR A 8 3.44 -10.92 -1.17
N GLY A 9 2.56 -10.94 -0.18
CA GLY A 9 2.78 -11.72 1.04
C GLY A 9 3.73 -11.09 2.07
N MET A 10 4.18 -9.86 1.86
CA MET A 10 5.03 -9.12 2.84
C MET A 10 4.23 -8.34 3.90
N GLY A 11 2.91 -8.53 4.00
CA GLY A 11 2.07 -7.86 5.00
C GLY A 11 1.75 -6.38 4.74
N LYS A 12 2.23 -5.78 3.62
CA LYS A 12 1.98 -4.38 3.23
C LYS A 12 0.51 -3.94 3.39
N THR A 13 -0.41 -4.66 2.73
CA THR A 13 -1.86 -4.37 2.77
C THR A 13 -2.43 -4.47 4.18
N THR A 14 -2.01 -5.48 4.95
CA THR A 14 -2.42 -5.64 6.35
C THR A 14 -1.98 -4.45 7.19
N THR A 15 -0.71 -4.04 7.07
CA THR A 15 -0.13 -2.91 7.82
C THR A 15 -0.83 -1.60 7.50
N VAL A 16 -1.04 -1.28 6.22
CA VAL A 16 -1.67 0.00 5.84
C VAL A 16 -3.14 0.05 6.24
N ARG A 17 -3.87 -1.07 6.16
CA ARG A 17 -5.27 -1.16 6.64
C ARG A 17 -5.36 -0.95 8.14
N ALA A 18 -4.47 -1.57 8.90
CA ALA A 18 -4.42 -1.38 10.35
C ALA A 18 -4.09 0.09 10.71
N TYR A 19 -3.17 0.72 9.99
CA TYR A 19 -2.84 2.14 10.19
C TYR A 19 -4.02 3.07 9.83
N ALA A 20 -4.82 2.70 8.82
CA ALA A 20 -5.98 3.48 8.38
C ALA A 20 -7.16 3.50 9.36
N LEU A 21 -7.09 2.77 10.47
CA LEU A 21 -8.06 2.88 11.56
C LEU A 21 -7.88 4.18 12.38
N ARG A 22 -6.78 4.90 12.17
CA ARG A 22 -6.52 6.19 12.84
C ARG A 22 -7.38 7.31 12.24
N PRO A 23 -7.71 8.34 13.03
CA PRO A 23 -8.41 9.52 12.52
C PRO A 23 -7.68 10.16 11.34
N ASN A 24 -8.45 10.70 10.39
CA ASN A 24 -7.96 11.40 9.19
C ASN A 24 -7.06 10.57 8.28
N VAL A 25 -7.08 9.23 8.40
CA VAL A 25 -6.40 8.33 7.46
C VAL A 25 -7.42 7.67 6.53
N TYR A 26 -7.25 7.88 5.24
CA TYR A 26 -8.16 7.44 4.19
C TYR A 26 -7.50 6.36 3.35
N TYR A 27 -8.01 5.12 3.46
CA TYR A 27 -7.49 3.99 2.71
C TYR A 27 -8.27 3.79 1.41
N TYR A 28 -7.53 3.62 0.32
CA TYR A 28 -8.07 3.33 -1.00
C TYR A 28 -7.35 2.13 -1.61
N TYR A 29 -8.08 1.05 -1.88
CA TYR A 29 -7.55 -0.12 -2.56
C TYR A 29 -7.79 0.00 -4.06
N MET A 30 -6.73 -0.07 -4.87
CA MET A 30 -6.84 0.01 -6.32
C MET A 30 -7.18 -1.33 -6.96
N ASP A 31 -8.17 -1.29 -7.87
CA ASP A 31 -8.35 -2.30 -8.90
C ASP A 31 -8.25 -1.68 -10.31
N GLY A 32 -8.29 -2.53 -11.34
CA GLY A 32 -8.11 -2.09 -12.73
C GLY A 32 -9.30 -1.30 -13.30
N SER A 33 -10.43 -1.24 -12.62
CA SER A 33 -11.65 -0.55 -13.06
C SER A 33 -11.75 0.89 -12.54
N ILE A 34 -10.91 1.26 -11.56
CA ILE A 34 -10.99 2.56 -10.89
C ILE A 34 -10.61 3.70 -11.84
N THR A 35 -11.59 4.59 -12.07
CA THR A 35 -11.41 5.85 -12.79
C THR A 35 -11.15 7.01 -11.82
N PRO A 36 -10.58 8.14 -12.28
CA PRO A 36 -10.46 9.34 -11.45
C PRO A 36 -11.75 9.79 -10.77
N LYS A 37 -12.89 9.68 -11.47
CA LYS A 37 -14.18 10.09 -10.92
C LYS A 37 -14.63 9.17 -9.79
N ILE A 38 -14.45 7.86 -9.93
CA ILE A 38 -14.75 6.88 -8.88
C ILE A 38 -13.85 7.15 -7.67
N PHE A 39 -12.54 7.26 -7.89
CA PHE A 39 -11.57 7.56 -6.83
C PHE A 39 -11.92 8.81 -6.01
N LEU A 40 -12.21 9.93 -6.68
CA LEU A 40 -12.55 11.18 -5.99
C LEU A 40 -13.89 11.10 -5.24
N LYS A 41 -14.92 10.48 -5.85
CA LYS A 41 -16.24 10.31 -5.22
C LYS A 41 -16.14 9.47 -3.95
N ASP A 42 -15.42 8.36 -4.01
CA ASP A 42 -15.23 7.46 -2.89
C ASP A 42 -14.45 8.14 -1.75
N LEU A 43 -13.37 8.87 -2.06
CA LEU A 43 -12.62 9.62 -1.05
C LEU A 43 -13.46 10.74 -0.43
N LEU A 44 -14.23 11.49 -1.22
CA LEU A 44 -15.16 12.49 -0.69
C LEU A 44 -16.14 11.86 0.31
N LYS A 45 -16.69 10.69 -0.03
CA LYS A 45 -17.57 9.93 0.86
C LYS A 45 -16.85 9.54 2.16
N GLN A 46 -15.60 9.07 2.10
CA GLN A 46 -14.80 8.78 3.28
C GLN A 46 -14.53 10.03 4.15
N THR A 47 -14.42 11.22 3.54
CA THR A 47 -14.34 12.50 4.28
C THR A 47 -15.68 13.04 4.77
N GLY A 48 -16.78 12.27 4.64
CA GLY A 48 -18.12 12.64 5.08
C GLY A 48 -18.88 13.57 4.12
N SER A 49 -18.49 13.62 2.84
CA SER A 49 -19.15 14.43 1.82
C SER A 49 -19.70 13.56 0.68
N GLU A 50 -21.01 13.52 0.51
CA GLU A 50 -21.64 12.92 -0.67
C GLU A 50 -21.83 13.99 -1.75
N PHE A 51 -20.82 14.14 -2.62
CA PHE A 51 -20.84 15.08 -3.73
C PHE A 51 -20.43 14.37 -5.02
N GLU A 52 -21.15 14.65 -6.10
CA GLU A 52 -20.83 14.21 -7.44
C GLU A 52 -20.90 15.39 -8.41
N GLY A 53 -19.85 15.59 -9.18
CA GLY A 53 -19.75 16.69 -10.13
C GLY A 53 -18.70 16.41 -11.19
N SER A 54 -18.11 17.48 -11.75
CA SER A 54 -16.93 17.31 -12.60
C SER A 54 -15.73 16.87 -11.76
N ILE A 55 -14.72 16.25 -12.42
CA ILE A 55 -13.45 15.89 -11.76
C ILE A 55 -12.83 17.13 -11.09
N HIS A 56 -12.95 18.30 -11.72
CA HIS A 56 -12.46 19.55 -11.18
C HIS A 56 -13.14 19.91 -9.85
N ASP A 57 -14.48 19.89 -9.82
CA ASP A 57 -15.25 20.26 -8.63
C ASP A 57 -14.98 19.30 -7.48
N MET A 58 -14.95 17.99 -7.77
CA MET A 58 -14.68 16.97 -6.76
C MET A 58 -13.26 17.08 -6.20
N LEU A 59 -12.27 17.33 -7.06
CA LEU A 59 -10.88 17.55 -6.64
C LEU A 59 -10.76 18.79 -5.74
N GLN A 60 -11.44 19.88 -6.10
CA GLN A 60 -11.43 21.12 -5.35
C GLN A 60 -12.07 20.93 -3.97
N LEU A 61 -13.25 20.32 -3.91
CA LEU A 61 -13.94 20.04 -2.65
C LEU A 61 -13.12 19.10 -1.76
N LEU A 62 -12.58 18.02 -2.32
CA LEU A 62 -11.74 17.07 -1.57
C LEU A 62 -10.51 17.77 -0.99
N SER A 63 -9.85 18.62 -1.78
CA SER A 63 -8.68 19.38 -1.33
C SER A 63 -9.03 20.34 -0.17
N GLN A 64 -10.18 21.01 -0.24
CA GLN A 64 -10.67 21.88 0.83
C GLN A 64 -10.95 21.08 2.11
N ARG A 65 -11.62 19.93 2.00
CA ARG A 65 -11.90 19.04 3.13
C ARG A 65 -10.61 18.56 3.80
N LEU A 66 -9.67 18.03 3.03
CA LEU A 66 -8.37 17.60 3.54
C LEU A 66 -7.63 18.77 4.21
N SER A 67 -7.67 19.96 3.63
CA SER A 67 -7.01 21.14 4.22
C SER A 67 -7.60 21.58 5.55
N SER A 68 -8.85 21.24 5.85
CA SER A 68 -9.49 21.52 7.16
C SER A 68 -9.22 20.48 8.24
N LEU A 69 -8.62 19.33 7.89
CA LEU A 69 -8.33 18.26 8.83
C LEU A 69 -6.93 18.41 9.41
N GLU A 70 -6.73 17.92 10.63
CA GLU A 70 -5.41 17.83 11.23
C GLU A 70 -4.64 16.63 10.63
N ASN A 71 -3.51 16.91 9.96
CA ASN A 71 -2.56 15.93 9.44
C ASN A 71 -3.18 14.76 8.64
N PRO A 72 -4.07 14.99 7.67
CA PRO A 72 -4.69 13.90 6.92
C PRO A 72 -3.68 13.09 6.10
N LEU A 73 -3.97 11.81 5.94
CA LEU A 73 -3.18 10.87 5.14
C LEU A 73 -4.08 10.09 4.19
N ILE A 74 -3.79 10.14 2.89
CA ILE A 74 -4.39 9.23 1.92
C ILE A 74 -3.41 8.08 1.66
N VAL A 75 -3.89 6.85 1.78
CA VAL A 75 -3.13 5.65 1.44
C VAL A 75 -3.77 4.99 0.22
N VAL A 76 -3.04 4.95 -0.89
CA VAL A 76 -3.46 4.27 -2.11
C VAL A 76 -2.67 2.97 -2.23
N ASP A 77 -3.34 1.84 -2.03
CA ASP A 77 -2.76 0.51 -2.11
C ASP A 77 -2.97 -0.11 -3.49
N GLU A 78 -2.14 -1.07 -3.85
CA GLU A 78 -2.15 -1.73 -5.16
C GLU A 78 -1.93 -0.77 -6.36
N CYS A 79 -1.06 0.25 -6.17
CA CYS A 79 -0.78 1.28 -7.17
C CYS A 79 -0.25 0.76 -8.52
N ALA A 80 0.18 -0.50 -8.62
CA ALA A 80 0.60 -1.11 -9.89
C ALA A 80 -0.52 -1.10 -10.94
N LYS A 81 -1.79 -1.11 -10.51
CA LYS A 81 -2.99 -1.08 -11.35
C LYS A 81 -3.44 0.33 -11.74
N MET A 82 -2.77 1.37 -11.25
CA MET A 82 -3.12 2.76 -11.52
C MET A 82 -2.98 3.12 -13.01
N CYS A 83 -4.01 3.78 -13.55
CA CYS A 83 -3.98 4.35 -14.89
C CYS A 83 -3.38 5.78 -14.92
N ASP A 84 -2.92 6.21 -16.09
CA ASP A 84 -2.28 7.53 -16.28
C ASP A 84 -3.19 8.69 -15.83
N LYS A 85 -4.49 8.62 -16.13
CA LYS A 85 -5.45 9.68 -15.75
C LYS A 85 -5.58 9.82 -14.24
N LEU A 86 -5.54 8.70 -13.51
CA LEU A 86 -5.58 8.73 -12.05
C LEU A 86 -4.27 9.26 -11.46
N MET A 87 -3.13 8.92 -12.05
CA MET A 87 -1.84 9.50 -11.66
C MET A 87 -1.86 11.03 -11.75
N PHE A 88 -2.37 11.61 -12.85
CA PHE A 88 -2.52 13.06 -12.99
C PHE A 88 -3.51 13.67 -12.00
N THR A 89 -4.53 12.91 -11.61
CA THR A 89 -5.51 13.34 -10.59
C THR A 89 -4.85 13.40 -9.21
N ILE A 90 -4.09 12.37 -8.83
CA ILE A 90 -3.33 12.34 -7.56
C ILE A 90 -2.24 13.42 -7.53
N HIS A 91 -1.57 13.67 -8.67
CA HIS A 91 -0.64 14.78 -8.82
C HIS A 91 -1.34 16.12 -8.50
N SER A 92 -2.47 16.39 -9.16
CA SER A 92 -3.22 17.63 -8.95
C SER A 92 -3.71 17.77 -7.50
N LEU A 93 -4.14 16.65 -6.89
CA LEU A 93 -4.53 16.61 -5.48
C LEU A 93 -3.35 16.95 -4.57
N ARG A 94 -2.16 16.38 -4.82
CA ARG A 94 -0.94 16.69 -4.07
C ARG A 94 -0.60 18.17 -4.15
N ASP A 95 -0.70 18.79 -5.32
CA ASP A 95 -0.37 20.20 -5.49
C ASP A 95 -1.31 21.10 -4.68
N LYS A 96 -2.60 20.75 -4.65
CA LYS A 96 -3.61 21.48 -3.87
C LYS A 96 -3.52 21.26 -2.36
N THR A 97 -2.81 20.21 -1.91
CA THR A 97 -2.76 19.80 -0.50
C THR A 97 -1.33 19.74 0.05
N LEU A 98 -0.38 20.40 -0.62
CA LEU A 98 1.06 20.27 -0.38
C LEU A 98 1.48 20.54 1.07
N SER A 99 0.78 21.43 1.78
CA SER A 99 1.11 21.87 3.13
C SER A 99 0.48 21.04 4.25
N ASN A 100 -0.51 20.18 3.97
CA ASN A 100 -1.31 19.55 5.03
C ASN A 100 -1.58 18.05 4.82
N CYS A 101 -1.62 17.54 3.58
CA CYS A 101 -1.99 16.15 3.32
C CYS A 101 -0.80 15.26 2.95
N GLY A 102 -0.62 14.19 3.72
CA GLY A 102 0.21 13.06 3.33
C GLY A 102 -0.47 12.23 2.24
N ILE A 103 0.32 11.70 1.31
CA ILE A 103 -0.14 10.67 0.36
C ILE A 103 0.90 9.56 0.33
N LEU A 104 0.48 8.35 0.66
CA LEU A 104 1.27 7.13 0.63
C LEU A 104 0.82 6.27 -0.56
N LEU A 105 1.74 5.99 -1.47
CA LEU A 105 1.51 5.12 -2.63
C LEU A 105 2.12 3.75 -2.35
N ALA A 106 1.29 2.76 -2.06
CA ALA A 106 1.68 1.39 -1.79
C ALA A 106 1.51 0.51 -3.04
N GLY A 107 2.51 -0.31 -3.33
CA GLY A 107 2.46 -1.20 -4.50
C GLY A 107 3.56 -2.26 -4.52
N MET A 108 3.60 -3.05 -5.58
CA MET A 108 4.70 -3.98 -5.85
C MET A 108 5.96 -3.22 -6.35
N PRO A 109 7.17 -3.81 -6.26
CA PRO A 109 8.40 -3.17 -6.75
C PRO A 109 8.34 -2.70 -8.21
N ASP A 110 7.58 -3.40 -9.05
CA ASP A 110 7.41 -3.06 -10.46
C ASP A 110 6.68 -1.73 -10.70
N PHE A 111 5.89 -1.26 -9.73
CA PHE A 111 5.29 0.07 -9.77
C PHE A 111 6.35 1.18 -9.78
N LYS A 112 7.31 1.13 -8.84
CA LYS A 112 8.44 2.07 -8.75
C LYS A 112 9.30 2.01 -10.01
N LYS A 113 9.62 0.79 -10.49
CA LYS A 113 10.40 0.59 -11.73
C LYS A 113 9.70 1.17 -12.96
N LYS A 114 8.38 0.95 -13.11
CA LYS A 114 7.57 1.49 -14.21
C LYS A 114 7.56 3.02 -14.21
N LEU A 115 7.35 3.64 -13.05
CA LEU A 115 7.37 5.10 -12.91
C LEU A 115 8.74 5.66 -13.31
N ALA A 116 9.83 5.12 -12.75
CA ALA A 116 11.19 5.56 -13.05
C ALA A 116 11.53 5.40 -14.54
N LYS A 117 11.17 4.27 -15.15
CA LYS A 117 11.37 4.00 -16.58
C LYS A 117 10.64 5.01 -17.46
N PHE A 118 9.38 5.31 -17.16
CA PHE A 118 8.59 6.25 -17.96
C PHE A 118 9.02 7.71 -17.74
N ALA A 119 9.46 8.07 -16.53
CA ALA A 119 10.10 9.35 -16.27
C ALA A 119 11.38 9.52 -17.10
N ALA A 120 12.26 8.52 -17.13
CA ALA A 120 13.50 8.54 -17.90
C ALA A 120 13.26 8.64 -19.41
N LYS A 121 12.18 8.05 -19.90
CA LYS A 121 11.75 8.15 -21.31
C LYS A 121 11.07 9.48 -21.68
N GLY A 122 10.92 10.40 -20.73
CA GLY A 122 10.23 11.67 -20.97
C GLY A 122 8.74 11.53 -21.24
N LYS A 123 8.10 10.43 -20.81
CA LYS A 123 6.64 10.28 -20.95
C LYS A 123 5.96 11.39 -20.14
N THR A 124 5.05 12.12 -20.78
CA THR A 124 4.42 13.31 -20.22
C THR A 124 3.87 13.09 -18.81
N GLY A 125 4.24 13.99 -17.90
CA GLY A 125 3.83 14.03 -16.48
C GLY A 125 4.42 12.94 -15.57
N TYR A 126 5.03 11.86 -16.09
CA TYR A 126 5.65 10.83 -15.25
C TYR A 126 6.88 11.35 -14.50
N GLY A 127 7.73 12.15 -15.16
CA GLY A 127 8.90 12.75 -14.51
C GLY A 127 8.51 13.68 -13.36
N GLU A 128 7.44 14.45 -13.55
CA GLU A 128 6.92 15.37 -12.55
C GLU A 128 6.28 14.63 -11.36
N PHE A 129 5.46 13.62 -11.64
CA PHE A 129 4.83 12.78 -10.62
C PHE A 129 5.87 12.03 -9.78
N PHE A 130 6.86 11.41 -10.45
CA PHE A 130 7.91 10.66 -9.77
C PHE A 130 8.74 11.53 -8.82
N ARG A 131 9.09 12.76 -9.24
CA ARG A 131 9.81 13.74 -8.38
C ARG A 131 9.02 14.18 -7.15
N ARG A 132 7.69 14.15 -7.22
CA ARG A 132 6.83 14.45 -6.06
C ARG A 132 6.80 13.33 -5.04
N ILE A 133 7.27 12.12 -5.38
CA ILE A 133 7.45 11.04 -4.42
C ILE A 133 8.82 11.23 -3.77
N ASN A 134 8.81 11.91 -2.62
CA ASN A 134 10.03 12.37 -1.94
C ASN A 134 10.84 11.23 -1.30
N TYR A 135 10.18 10.12 -0.99
CA TYR A 135 10.77 9.01 -0.25
C TYR A 135 10.19 7.69 -0.72
N TRP A 136 11.03 6.65 -0.78
CA TRP A 136 10.62 5.28 -1.07
C TRP A 136 11.11 4.38 0.07
N GLN A 137 10.16 3.69 0.71
CA GLN A 137 10.46 2.59 1.60
C GLN A 137 10.30 1.27 0.84
N ASP A 138 11.38 0.52 0.74
CA ASP A 138 11.35 -0.87 0.29
C ASP A 138 11.21 -1.75 1.55
N MET A 139 10.29 -2.72 1.54
CA MET A 139 10.20 -3.71 2.64
C MET A 139 11.09 -4.89 2.30
N ASP A 140 12.17 -5.03 3.06
CA ASP A 140 12.93 -6.26 3.10
C ASP A 140 12.08 -7.32 3.82
N GLY A 141 12.08 -8.54 3.31
CA GLY A 141 11.26 -9.62 3.88
C GLY A 141 11.57 -9.91 5.34
N LEU A 142 10.82 -10.83 5.94
CA LEU A 142 10.90 -11.18 7.35
C LEU A 142 12.34 -11.43 7.81
N SER A 143 12.76 -10.69 8.83
CA SER A 143 14.00 -10.96 9.55
C SER A 143 13.93 -12.32 10.24
N THR A 144 15.08 -12.94 10.49
CA THR A 144 15.14 -14.21 11.24
C THR A 144 14.43 -14.11 12.60
N ARG A 145 14.52 -12.94 13.25
CA ARG A 145 13.83 -12.69 14.52
C ARG A 145 12.31 -12.73 14.37
N GLU A 146 11.77 -12.13 13.30
CA GLU A 146 10.33 -12.16 13.02
C GLU A 146 9.85 -13.55 12.63
N ILE A 147 10.62 -14.28 11.81
CA ILE A 147 10.32 -15.69 11.46
C ILE A 147 10.20 -16.51 12.74
N ASN A 148 11.20 -16.47 13.63
CA ASN A 148 11.17 -17.21 14.88
C ASN A 148 9.97 -16.82 15.77
N ALA A 149 9.67 -15.52 15.86
CA ALA A 149 8.52 -15.05 16.65
C ALA A 149 7.18 -15.59 16.10
N VAL A 150 7.04 -15.69 14.77
CA VAL A 150 5.86 -16.29 14.13
C VAL A 150 5.81 -17.79 14.38
N LEU A 151 6.92 -18.52 14.27
CA LEU A 151 6.98 -19.97 14.52
C LEU A 151 6.59 -20.32 15.95
N VAL A 152 7.18 -19.64 16.95
CA VAL A 152 6.84 -19.83 18.37
C VAL A 152 5.36 -19.55 18.62
N LYS A 153 4.80 -18.50 18.01
CA LYS A 153 3.37 -18.18 18.13
C LYS A 153 2.46 -19.28 17.55
N ASN A 154 2.95 -20.08 16.62
CA ASN A 154 2.23 -21.23 16.06
C ASN A 154 2.64 -22.56 16.72
N GLY A 155 3.34 -22.54 17.86
CA GLY A 155 3.70 -23.75 18.61
C GLY A 155 4.94 -24.50 18.10
N ILE A 156 5.67 -23.93 17.14
CA ILE A 156 6.93 -24.51 16.63
C ILE A 156 8.10 -23.90 17.42
N GLU A 157 8.41 -24.49 18.57
CA GLU A 157 9.49 -24.02 19.46
C GLU A 157 10.82 -24.74 19.25
N ASP A 158 10.80 -25.94 18.66
CA ASP A 158 12.01 -26.75 18.45
C ASP A 158 13.01 -26.04 17.53
N SER A 159 14.24 -25.92 18.01
CA SER A 159 15.28 -25.15 17.34
C SER A 159 15.81 -25.79 16.06
N GLU A 160 15.67 -27.12 15.91
CA GLU A 160 16.06 -27.83 14.69
C GLU A 160 14.99 -27.63 13.62
N ALA A 161 13.72 -27.87 13.96
CA ALA A 161 12.58 -27.62 13.08
C ALA A 161 12.55 -26.16 12.58
N GLN A 162 12.83 -25.18 13.46
CA GLN A 162 12.88 -23.77 13.08
C GLN A 162 13.92 -23.43 11.99
N LYS A 163 14.98 -24.24 11.81
CA LYS A 163 16.00 -23.97 10.78
C LYS A 163 15.42 -24.05 9.37
N ASP A 164 14.48 -24.95 9.16
CA ASP A 164 13.89 -25.22 7.85
C ASP A 164 13.11 -24.01 7.32
N PHE A 165 12.57 -23.17 8.21
CA PHE A 165 11.75 -22.01 7.84
C PHE A 165 12.56 -20.72 7.60
N ARG A 166 13.86 -20.66 7.94
CA ARG A 166 14.65 -19.41 7.95
C ARG A 166 14.78 -18.72 6.59
N HIS A 167 14.65 -19.51 5.52
CA HIS A 167 14.72 -19.04 4.14
C HIS A 167 13.41 -18.40 3.66
N LEU A 168 12.29 -18.60 4.37
CA LEU A 168 10.97 -18.08 4.03
C LEU A 168 10.83 -16.61 4.46
N LYS A 169 11.28 -15.72 3.58
CA LYS A 169 11.27 -14.27 3.82
C LYS A 169 9.91 -13.62 3.62
N ARG A 170 8.93 -14.31 3.02
CA ARG A 170 7.56 -13.79 2.86
C ARG A 170 6.67 -14.39 3.93
N PHE A 171 5.85 -13.56 4.56
CA PHE A 171 4.92 -14.01 5.59
C PHE A 171 3.90 -15.02 5.04
N GLY A 172 3.43 -14.80 3.81
CA GLY A 172 2.54 -15.76 3.13
C GLY A 172 3.17 -17.15 2.99
N ASP A 173 4.40 -17.21 2.47
CA ASP A 173 5.13 -18.46 2.28
C ASP A 173 5.41 -19.14 3.62
N LEU A 174 5.83 -18.37 4.64
CA LEU A 174 6.05 -18.88 5.99
C LEU A 174 4.78 -19.51 6.59
N MET A 175 3.63 -18.84 6.50
CA MET A 175 2.38 -19.38 7.04
C MET A 175 1.91 -20.62 6.29
N ASN A 176 2.14 -20.70 4.97
CA ASN A 176 1.80 -21.88 4.19
C ASN A 176 2.60 -23.10 4.65
N GLU A 177 3.91 -22.97 4.82
CA GLU A 177 4.78 -24.05 5.29
C GLU A 177 4.46 -24.45 6.75
N ILE A 178 4.12 -23.49 7.62
CA ILE A 178 3.64 -23.79 8.98
C ILE A 178 2.38 -24.65 8.94
N ASN A 179 1.43 -24.34 8.06
CA ASN A 179 0.21 -25.13 7.92
C ASN A 179 0.51 -26.55 7.43
N VAL A 180 1.44 -26.71 6.48
CA VAL A 180 1.88 -28.03 5.99
C VAL A 180 2.52 -28.84 7.12
N TYR A 181 3.42 -28.24 7.88
CA TYR A 181 4.08 -28.86 9.02
C TYR A 181 3.07 -29.43 10.04
N HIS A 182 2.04 -28.66 10.41
CA HIS A 182 1.01 -29.14 11.34
C HIS A 182 0.16 -30.29 10.78
N ILE A 183 -0.10 -30.29 9.46
CA ILE A 183 -0.80 -31.39 8.80
C ILE A 183 0.03 -32.68 8.86
N GLU A 184 1.33 -32.59 8.58
CA GLU A 184 2.24 -33.75 8.60
C GLU A 184 2.35 -34.36 10.00
N GLN A 185 2.53 -33.53 11.04
CA GLN A 185 2.53 -33.99 12.44
C GLN A 185 1.22 -34.70 12.83
N SER A 186 0.08 -34.18 12.37
CA SER A 186 -1.23 -34.79 12.65
C SER A 186 -1.43 -36.15 11.95
N ILE A 187 -0.72 -36.41 10.85
CA ILE A 187 -0.74 -37.70 10.14
C ILE A 187 0.17 -38.70 10.83
N GLU A 188 1.33 -38.28 11.33
CA GLU A 188 2.28 -39.14 12.05
C GLU A 188 1.76 -39.59 13.43
N GLU A 189 0.87 -38.82 14.05
CA GLU A 189 0.26 -39.14 15.35
C GLU A 189 -0.95 -40.10 15.26
N ASN A 190 -1.42 -40.45 14.06
CA ASN A 190 -2.55 -41.37 13.81
C ASN A 190 -2.10 -42.72 13.22
#